data_AF-A0A7S2VIK1-F1
#
_entry.id   AF-A0A7S2VIK1-F1
#
_cell.length_a   1.000
_cell.length_b   1.000
_cell.length_c   1.000
_cell.angle_alpha   90.00
_cell.angle_beta   90.00
_cell.angle_gamma   90.00
#
_symmetry.space_group_name_H-M   'P 1'
#
loop_
_entity.id
_entity.type
_entity.pdbx_description
1 polymer ?
#
loop_
_entity_poly.entity_id
_entity_poly.type
_entity_poly.pdbx_seq_one_letter_code
_entity_poly.pdbx_strand_id
1 'polypeptide(L)'
;DSLHGPLETLSVGGMRRYAQGIDKCHDALSWEFSSWGEDVFLRHCLRILKVNRIDDWSLLSEDHCFGEDPAATGCTSGKVAFHPFKTKEAYAKCIQEATEPTTH
;
A
#
# COMPACT_ATOMS: atom_id res chain seq x y z
N ASP A 1 -9.18 -11.59 3.97
CA ASP A 1 -8.37 -10.94 2.93
C ASP A 1 -8.91 -9.59 2.50
N SER A 2 -8.58 -8.54 3.25
CA SER A 2 -8.69 -7.14 2.81
C SER A 2 -7.29 -6.69 2.38
N LEU A 3 -7.16 -5.91 1.30
CA LEU A 3 -6.10 -4.91 1.30
C LEU A 3 -6.58 -3.84 2.27
N HIS A 4 -5.65 -3.36 3.06
CA HIS A 4 -5.84 -2.23 3.96
C HIS A 4 -4.53 -1.49 3.80
N GLY A 5 -4.35 -0.90 2.61
CA GLY A 5 -3.03 -0.61 2.10
C GLY A 5 -2.83 0.90 2.00
N PRO A 6 -2.03 1.51 2.87
CA PRO A 6 -1.43 2.81 2.55
C PRO A 6 -0.34 2.67 1.46
N LEU A 7 -0.09 1.45 0.94
CA LEU A 7 0.88 1.19 -0.12
C LEU A 7 0.48 0.00 -1.01
N GLU A 8 0.34 0.27 -2.31
CA GLU A 8 0.25 -0.74 -3.38
C GLU A 8 1.36 -0.51 -4.40
N THR A 9 2.17 -1.54 -4.66
CA THR A 9 3.22 -1.47 -5.69
C THR A 9 2.78 -2.21 -6.94
N LEU A 10 2.85 -1.53 -8.09
CA LEU A 10 2.51 -2.10 -9.38
C LEU A 10 3.69 -1.96 -10.34
N SER A 11 4.03 -3.06 -11.01
CA SER A 11 4.96 -2.98 -12.14
C SER A 11 4.36 -2.14 -13.27
N VAL A 12 5.23 -1.52 -14.08
CA VAL A 12 4.79 -0.75 -15.26
C VAL A 12 3.93 -1.61 -16.20
N GLY A 13 4.26 -2.89 -16.37
CA GLY A 13 3.47 -3.84 -17.15
C GLY A 13 2.07 -4.08 -16.55
N GLY A 14 1.99 -4.24 -15.23
CA GLY A 14 0.73 -4.36 -14.50
C GLY A 14 -0.15 -3.12 -14.65
N MET A 15 0.44 -1.92 -14.53
CA MET A 15 -0.28 -0.65 -14.69
C MET A 15 -0.78 -0.46 -16.13
N ARG A 16 0.01 -0.83 -17.14
CA ARG A 16 -0.46 -0.83 -18.55
C ARG A 16 -1.64 -1.77 -18.74
N ARG A 17 -1.56 -2.98 -18.17
CA ARG A 17 -2.64 -3.95 -18.24
C ARG A 17 -3.91 -3.44 -17.57
N TYR A 18 -3.77 -2.79 -16.42
CA TYR A 18 -4.85 -2.11 -15.69
C TYR A 18 -5.50 -1.03 -16.55
N ALA A 19 -4.72 -0.08 -17.08
CA ALA A 19 -5.22 1.01 -17.91
C ALA A 19 -5.98 0.52 -19.16
N GLN A 20 -5.50 -0.53 -19.81
CA GLN A 20 -6.17 -1.14 -20.98
C GLN A 20 -7.46 -1.90 -20.64
N GLY A 21 -7.66 -2.27 -19.37
CA GLY A 21 -8.73 -3.15 -18.93
C GLY A 21 -9.72 -2.53 -17.95
N ILE A 22 -9.55 -1.25 -17.60
CA ILE A 22 -10.30 -0.61 -16.52
C ILE A 22 -11.80 -0.53 -16.82
N ASP A 23 -12.22 -0.34 -18.08
CA ASP A 23 -13.64 -0.33 -18.45
C ASP A 23 -14.33 -1.65 -18.13
N LYS A 24 -13.67 -2.77 -18.44
CA LYS A 24 -14.15 -4.11 -18.05
C LYS A 24 -14.28 -4.26 -16.53
N CYS A 25 -13.38 -3.61 -15.78
CA CYS A 25 -13.45 -3.62 -14.32
C CYS A 25 -14.61 -2.77 -13.81
N HIS A 26 -14.87 -1.59 -14.39
CA HIS A 26 -16.04 -0.78 -14.05
C HIS A 26 -17.34 -1.56 -14.27
N ASP A 27 -17.48 -2.22 -15.42
CA ASP A 27 -18.67 -3.03 -15.72
C ASP A 27 -18.87 -4.16 -14.68
N ALA A 28 -17.78 -4.82 -14.29
CA ALA A 28 -17.82 -5.97 -13.40
C ALA A 28 -17.88 -5.61 -11.89
N LEU A 29 -17.39 -4.44 -11.50
CA LEU A 29 -17.16 -4.04 -10.11
C LEU A 29 -17.86 -2.74 -9.73
N SER A 30 -18.76 -2.21 -10.56
CA SER A 30 -19.54 -0.99 -10.23
C SER A 30 -20.32 -1.09 -8.92
N TRP A 31 -20.70 -2.31 -8.52
CA TRP A 31 -21.32 -2.58 -7.22
C TRP A 31 -20.40 -2.31 -6.02
N GLU A 32 -19.08 -2.19 -6.23
CA GLU A 32 -18.12 -1.90 -5.17
C GLU A 32 -18.04 -0.41 -4.82
N PHE A 33 -18.47 0.47 -5.73
CA PHE A 33 -18.24 1.92 -5.62
C PHE A 33 -18.93 2.58 -4.42
N SER A 34 -19.98 1.96 -3.88
CA SER A 34 -20.70 2.46 -2.70
C SER A 34 -20.22 1.86 -1.38
N SER A 35 -19.38 0.83 -1.42
CA SER A 35 -19.16 -0.06 -0.27
C SER A 35 -17.69 -0.36 0.02
N TRP A 36 -16.80 -0.11 -0.94
CA TRP A 36 -15.38 -0.41 -0.81
C TRP A 36 -14.51 0.75 -1.27
N GLY A 37 -13.26 0.76 -0.79
CA GLY A 37 -12.24 1.72 -1.18
C GLY A 37 -11.60 1.43 -2.54
N GLU A 38 -10.75 2.37 -2.97
CA GLU A 38 -10.00 2.29 -4.23
C GLU A 38 -9.03 1.10 -4.29
N ASP A 39 -8.46 0.72 -3.16
CA ASP A 39 -7.51 -0.39 -2.99
C ASP A 39 -8.18 -1.75 -3.26
N VAL A 40 -9.40 -1.94 -2.75
CA VAL A 40 -10.21 -3.13 -2.99
C VAL A 40 -10.58 -3.22 -4.47
N PHE A 41 -11.05 -2.11 -5.06
CA PHE A 41 -11.37 -2.06 -6.49
C PHE A 41 -10.14 -2.38 -7.34
N LEU A 42 -8.99 -1.74 -7.07
CA LEU A 42 -7.75 -1.95 -7.80
C LEU A 42 -7.34 -3.44 -7.75
N ARG A 43 -7.34 -4.06 -6.57
CA ARG A 43 -7.03 -5.48 -6.40
C ARG A 43 -7.96 -6.38 -7.20
N HIS A 44 -9.27 -6.17 -7.09
CA HIS A 44 -10.24 -7.02 -7.77
C HIS A 44 -10.16 -6.83 -9.28
N CYS A 45 -9.93 -5.61 -9.76
CA CYS A 45 -9.68 -5.33 -11.16
C CYS A 45 -8.42 -6.06 -11.67
N LEU A 46 -7.29 -5.94 -10.98
CA LEU A 46 -6.05 -6.65 -11.35
C LEU A 46 -6.26 -8.18 -11.40
N ARG A 47 -7.05 -8.73 -10.48
CA ARG A 47 -7.45 -10.15 -10.50
C ARG A 47 -8.31 -10.52 -11.72
N ILE A 48 -9.26 -9.67 -12.12
CA ILE A 48 -10.05 -9.86 -13.36
C ILE A 48 -9.13 -9.84 -14.58
N LEU A 49 -8.16 -8.93 -14.59
CA LEU A 49 -7.21 -8.73 -15.69
C LEU A 49 -6.05 -9.74 -15.70
N LYS A 50 -6.03 -10.66 -14.73
CA LYS A 50 -5.03 -11.73 -14.57
C LYS A 50 -3.60 -11.19 -14.36
N VAL A 51 -3.48 -10.06 -13.67
CA VAL A 51 -2.18 -9.57 -13.17
C VAL A 51 -1.81 -10.37 -11.93
N ASN A 52 -0.58 -10.86 -11.86
CA ASN A 52 -0.10 -11.66 -10.74
C ASN A 52 -0.03 -10.82 -9.45
N ARG A 53 -0.50 -11.40 -8.34
CA ARG A 53 -0.38 -10.83 -6.99
C ARG A 53 0.87 -11.39 -6.32
N ILE A 54 1.61 -10.51 -5.65
CA ILE A 54 2.72 -10.86 -4.76
C ILE A 54 2.43 -10.18 -3.43
N ASP A 55 2.39 -10.95 -2.36
CA ASP A 55 2.20 -10.43 -1.00
C ASP A 55 3.61 -10.24 -0.38
N ASP A 56 4.00 -9.00 -0.10
CA ASP A 56 5.32 -8.64 0.45
C ASP A 56 5.17 -7.83 1.75
N TRP A 57 5.37 -8.52 2.87
CA TRP A 57 5.23 -7.96 4.22
C TRP A 57 6.45 -7.15 4.68
N SER A 58 7.51 -7.09 3.86
CA SER A 58 8.75 -6.35 4.18
C SER A 58 8.70 -4.88 3.75
N LEU A 59 7.70 -4.47 2.99
CA LEU A 59 7.65 -3.13 2.40
C LEU A 59 7.15 -2.05 3.35
N LEU A 60 6.16 -2.38 4.19
CA LEU A 60 5.39 -1.40 4.96
C LEU A 60 5.48 -1.67 6.45
N SER A 61 5.75 -0.61 7.22
CA SER A 61 5.64 -0.59 8.68
C SER A 61 4.35 0.13 9.08
N GLU A 62 3.46 -0.56 9.78
CA GLU A 62 2.12 -0.05 10.13
C GLU A 62 1.52 -0.76 11.36
N ASP A 63 0.79 0.00 12.18
CA ASP A 63 0.11 -0.44 13.41
C ASP A 63 -0.91 -1.56 13.22
N HIS A 64 -1.57 -1.59 12.07
CA HIS A 64 -2.50 -2.64 11.67
C HIS A 64 -1.80 -3.90 11.10
N CYS A 65 -0.48 -3.87 10.92
CA CYS A 65 0.32 -4.98 10.41
C CYS A 65 1.32 -5.49 11.46
N PHE A 66 1.15 -6.73 11.91
CA PHE A 66 2.14 -7.47 12.73
C PHE A 66 2.63 -6.77 14.01
N GLY A 67 1.92 -5.76 14.52
CA GLY A 67 2.22 -5.07 15.77
C GLY A 67 3.37 -4.06 15.68
N GLU A 68 3.75 -3.60 14.49
CA GLU A 68 4.71 -2.50 14.33
C GLU A 68 4.00 -1.16 14.49
N ASP A 69 4.46 -0.24 15.35
CA ASP A 69 3.87 1.11 15.44
C ASP A 69 4.96 2.17 15.23
N PRO A 70 5.27 2.54 13.97
CA PRO A 70 6.33 3.49 13.71
C PRO A 70 6.04 4.89 14.26
N ALA A 71 4.78 5.22 14.56
CA ALA A 71 4.45 6.49 15.21
C ALA A 71 4.84 6.50 16.69
N ALA A 72 4.83 5.34 17.35
CA ALA A 72 5.25 5.20 18.74
C ALA A 72 6.73 4.82 18.91
N THR A 73 7.26 3.93 18.06
CA THR A 73 8.61 3.34 18.22
C THR A 73 9.65 3.92 17.26
N GLY A 74 9.22 4.78 16.33
CA GLY A 74 10.06 5.40 15.32
C GLY A 74 10.23 4.56 14.06
N CYS A 75 10.76 5.18 13.02
CA CYS A 75 10.83 4.61 11.67
C CYS A 75 12.14 3.90 11.37
N THR A 76 12.50 2.95 12.24
CA THR A 76 13.81 2.27 12.22
C THR A 76 13.74 0.81 11.77
N SER A 77 12.57 0.36 11.29
CA SER A 77 12.34 -1.04 10.87
C SER A 77 13.11 -1.45 9.60
N GLY A 78 13.73 -0.50 8.89
CA GLY A 78 14.43 -0.74 7.63
C GLY A 78 13.49 -0.97 6.43
N LYS A 79 12.19 -0.79 6.62
CA LYS A 79 11.17 -0.89 5.56
C LYS A 79 11.12 0.37 4.70
N VAL A 80 10.46 0.30 3.55
CA VAL A 80 10.47 1.38 2.55
C VAL A 80 9.36 2.41 2.72
N ALA A 81 8.32 2.10 3.49
CA ALA A 81 7.19 2.98 3.77
C ALA A 81 6.67 2.81 5.20
N PHE A 82 6.05 3.88 5.72
CA PHE A 82 5.59 3.95 7.10
C PHE A 82 4.21 4.63 7.20
N HIS A 83 3.31 4.05 7.99
CA HIS A 83 1.95 4.53 8.31
C HIS A 83 1.74 4.36 9.84
N PRO A 84 0.95 5.18 10.57
CA PRO A 84 -0.20 6.00 10.15
C PRO A 84 -0.08 7.53 10.30
N PHE A 85 1.08 8.12 10.00
CA PHE A 85 1.32 9.56 10.20
C PHE A 85 0.27 10.45 9.53
N LYS A 86 -0.43 11.27 10.35
CA LYS A 86 -1.51 12.16 9.89
C LYS A 86 -1.06 13.58 9.55
N THR A 87 0.18 13.95 9.91
CA THR A 87 0.75 15.27 9.60
C THR A 87 2.05 15.13 8.83
N LYS A 88 2.35 16.15 8.01
CA LYS A 88 3.58 16.19 7.20
C LYS A 88 4.81 16.21 8.10
N GLU A 89 4.73 16.93 9.21
CA GLU A 89 5.82 17.11 10.17
C GLU A 89 6.17 15.79 10.86
N ALA A 90 5.16 15.02 11.27
CA ALA A 90 5.36 13.72 11.91
C ALA A 90 5.96 12.72 10.91
N TYR A 91 5.47 12.71 9.67
CA TYR A 91 6.03 11.86 8.62
C TYR A 91 7.46 12.27 8.24
N ALA A 92 7.77 13.57 8.20
CA ALA A 92 9.13 14.04 7.92
C ALA A 92 10.13 13.62 8.99
N LYS A 93 9.75 13.65 10.28
CA LYS A 93 10.56 13.13 11.38
C LYS A 93 10.85 11.63 11.22
N CYS A 94 9.82 10.86 10.89
CA CYS A 94 9.94 9.44 10.57
C CYS A 94 10.95 9.17 9.43
N ILE A 95 10.87 9.93 8.33
CA ILE A 95 11.83 9.78 7.23
C ILE A 95 13.26 10.15 7.65
N GLN A 96 13.44 11.15 8.53
CA GLN A 96 14.76 11.43 9.10
C GLN A 96 15.30 10.22 9.87
N GLU A 97 14.51 9.65 10.78
CA GLU A 97 14.89 8.44 11.54
C GLU A 97 15.25 7.26 10.64
N ALA A 98 14.52 7.07 9.53
CA ALA A 98 14.77 5.98 8.57
C ALA A 98 16.03 6.18 7.71
N THR A 99 16.52 7.41 7.58
CA THR A 99 17.66 7.77 6.71
C THR A 99 18.92 8.10 7.49
N GLU A 100 18.83 8.30 8.80
CA GLU A 100 20.00 8.42 9.66
C GLU A 100 20.77 7.09 9.70
N PRO A 101 22.11 7.12 9.57
CA PRO A 101 22.92 5.92 9.73
C PRO A 101 22.68 5.37 11.14
N THR A 102 22.22 4.13 11.23
CA THR A 102 22.17 3.41 12.50
C THR A 102 23.60 3.34 13.04
N THR A 103 23.91 4.13 14.07
CA THR A 103 25.15 3.97 14.83
C THR A 103 25.05 2.64 15.57
N HIS A 104 25.58 1.58 14.95
CA HIS A 104 25.86 0.31 15.60
C HIS A 104 27.19 0.38 16.35
#